data_AF-A0A821N1T6-F1
#
_entry.id   AF-A0A821N1T6-F1
#
_cell.length_a   1.000
_cell.length_b   1.000
_cell.length_c   1.000
_cell.angle_alpha   90.00
_cell.angle_beta   90.00
_cell.angle_gamma   90.00
#
_symmetry.space_group_name_H-M   'P 1'
#
loop_
_entity.id
_entity.type
_entity.pdbx_description
1 polymer ?
#
loop_
_entity_poly.entity_id
_entity_poly.type
_entity_poly.pdbx_seq_one_letter_code
_entity_poly.pdbx_strand_id
1 'polypeptide(L)'
;YKVPTRRTVQRQLKRLHKNHEQMLLTELKNIDTLAVTTDLWSDRKLNSYMCLTEHYINSDSKLNSKVLSFTVFPERHTGENISYTIKKQLKRLQVYEKTHVITCDGASNMRKSFNTLKPKRLQCLGHKLHLIVCNALCLWVKDQQLSESSISGEENDESLPDANMNDTNDTN
;
A
#
# COMPACT_ATOMS: atom_id res chain seq x y z
N TYR A 1 45.23 13.76 4.37
CA TYR A 1 44.06 12.88 4.20
C TYR A 1 43.78 12.70 2.71
N LYS A 2 43.55 11.48 2.21
CA LYS A 2 43.30 11.20 0.78
C LYS A 2 41.91 10.57 0.62
N VAL A 3 41.09 11.14 -0.26
CA VAL A 3 39.72 10.65 -0.49
C VAL A 3 39.77 9.22 -1.06
N PRO A 4 39.00 8.28 -0.48
CA PRO A 4 38.98 6.90 -0.96
C PRO A 4 38.32 6.79 -2.34
N THR A 5 38.76 5.82 -3.15
CA THR A 5 38.17 5.56 -4.46
C THR A 5 36.77 4.94 -4.34
N ARG A 6 35.95 5.04 -5.39
CA ARG A 6 34.65 4.35 -5.51
C ARG A 6 34.76 2.86 -5.16
N ARG A 7 35.82 2.17 -5.62
CA ARG A 7 36.05 0.75 -5.35
C ARG A 7 36.30 0.50 -3.86
N THR A 8 37.08 1.37 -3.21
CA THR A 8 37.34 1.30 -1.78
C THR A 8 36.05 1.46 -0.97
N VAL A 9 35.26 2.50 -1.28
CA VAL A 9 33.97 2.77 -0.61
C VAL A 9 33.00 1.60 -0.81
N GLN A 10 32.84 1.11 -2.04
CA GLN A 10 31.95 -0.02 -2.33
C GLN A 10 32.34 -1.28 -1.55
N ARG A 11 33.64 -1.61 -1.47
CA ARG A 11 34.14 -2.74 -0.70
C ARG A 11 33.85 -2.56 0.79
N GLN A 12 34.09 -1.37 1.33
CA GLN A 12 33.81 -1.06 2.73
C GLN A 12 32.32 -1.16 3.04
N LEU A 13 31.46 -0.61 2.18
CA LEU A 13 30.00 -0.67 2.34
C LEU A 13 29.49 -2.11 2.33
N LYS A 14 29.95 -2.96 1.39
CA LYS A 14 29.60 -4.39 1.36
C LYS A 14 30.01 -5.10 2.65
N ARG A 15 31.21 -4.79 3.17
CA ARG A 15 31.70 -5.35 4.44
C ARG A 15 30.83 -4.89 5.62
N LEU A 16 30.53 -3.59 5.69
CA LEU A 16 29.68 -3.02 6.74
C LEU A 16 28.28 -3.67 6.71
N HIS A 17 27.66 -3.76 5.54
CA HIS A 17 26.37 -4.42 5.38
C HIS A 17 26.40 -5.85 5.91
N LYS A 18 27.39 -6.66 5.50
CA LYS A 18 27.51 -8.05 5.97
C LYS A 18 27.68 -8.14 7.49
N ASN A 19 28.48 -7.25 8.08
CA ASN A 19 28.67 -7.22 9.53
C ASN A 19 27.36 -6.83 10.25
N HIS A 20 26.67 -5.79 9.77
CA HIS A 20 25.39 -5.36 10.32
C HIS A 20 24.31 -6.44 10.20
N GLU A 21 24.26 -7.16 9.08
CA GLU A 21 23.33 -8.27 8.88
C GLU A 21 23.58 -9.42 9.86
N GLN A 22 24.85 -9.75 10.13
CA GLN A 22 25.20 -10.76 11.14
C GLN A 22 24.82 -10.33 12.57
N MET A 23 25.05 -9.06 12.91
CA MET A 23 24.64 -8.50 14.20
C MET A 23 23.11 -8.54 14.35
N LEU A 24 22.39 -8.11 13.32
CA LEU A 24 20.93 -8.14 13.29
C LEU A 24 20.41 -9.56 13.47
N LEU A 25 20.93 -10.55 12.72
CA LEU A 25 20.53 -11.96 12.87
C LEU A 25 20.80 -12.51 14.27
N THR A 26 21.87 -12.06 14.93
CA THR A 26 22.20 -12.48 16.30
C THR A 26 21.20 -11.92 17.30
N GLU A 27 20.81 -10.66 17.13
CA GLU A 27 19.81 -9.99 17.97
C GLU A 27 18.41 -10.59 17.77
N LEU A 28 18.03 -10.83 16.52
CA LEU A 28 16.77 -11.46 16.13
C LEU A 28 16.56 -12.85 16.72
N LYS A 29 17.63 -13.57 17.06
CA LYS A 29 17.52 -14.88 17.72
C LYS A 29 16.92 -14.76 19.12
N ASN A 30 17.26 -13.70 19.85
CA ASN A 30 16.85 -13.47 21.24
C ASN A 30 15.48 -12.81 21.38
N ILE A 31 14.86 -12.42 20.26
CA ILE A 31 13.52 -11.83 20.23
C ILE A 31 12.50 -12.95 20.05
N ASP A 32 11.52 -13.07 20.95
CA ASP A 32 10.47 -14.09 20.83
C ASP A 32 9.37 -13.66 19.86
N THR A 33 8.99 -12.38 19.91
CA THR A 33 7.87 -11.83 19.14
C THR A 33 8.20 -10.45 18.61
N LEU A 34 7.74 -10.16 17.39
CA LEU A 34 7.89 -8.84 16.78
C LEU A 34 6.70 -8.48 15.89
N ALA A 35 6.55 -7.17 15.68
CA ALA A 35 5.69 -6.60 14.65
C ALA A 35 6.56 -6.09 13.50
N VAL A 36 5.98 -6.02 12.30
CA VAL A 36 6.65 -5.48 11.12
C VAL A 36 5.81 -4.37 10.51
N THR A 37 6.44 -3.32 10.01
CA THR A 37 5.82 -2.42 9.04
C THR A 37 6.38 -2.71 7.66
N THR A 38 5.53 -2.68 6.64
CA THR A 38 5.93 -2.81 5.25
C THR A 38 5.46 -1.60 4.46
N ASP A 39 6.36 -1.08 3.64
CA ASP A 39 6.07 -0.04 2.66
C ASP A 39 6.48 -0.53 1.27
N LEU A 40 5.57 -0.38 0.31
CA LEU A 40 5.75 -0.78 -1.08
C LEU A 40 5.39 0.41 -1.95
N TRP A 41 6.40 1.01 -2.57
CA TRP A 41 6.23 2.19 -3.40
C TRP A 41 6.96 2.03 -4.73
N SER A 42 6.55 2.84 -5.70
CA SER A 42 7.26 3.03 -6.96
C SER A 42 7.86 4.43 -7.01
N ASP A 43 9.08 4.54 -7.49
CA ASP A 43 9.67 5.85 -7.81
C ASP A 43 9.03 6.43 -9.09
N ARG A 44 9.43 7.65 -9.45
CA ARG A 44 8.94 8.34 -10.66
C ARG A 44 9.37 7.66 -11.97
N LYS A 45 10.35 6.74 -11.91
CA LYS A 45 10.85 5.95 -13.04
C LYS A 45 10.23 4.56 -13.08
N LEU A 46 9.18 4.31 -12.28
CA LEU A 46 8.48 3.03 -12.14
C LEU A 46 9.35 1.90 -11.57
N ASN A 47 10.48 2.22 -10.95
CA ASN A 47 11.21 1.25 -10.14
C ASN A 47 10.47 1.08 -8.81
N SER A 48 10.15 -0.16 -8.46
CA SER A 48 9.45 -0.42 -7.21
C SER A 48 10.37 -0.97 -6.14
N TYR A 49 10.07 -0.64 -4.89
CA TYR A 49 10.88 -0.98 -3.73
C TYR A 49 9.95 -1.45 -2.61
N MET A 50 10.43 -2.43 -1.85
CA MET A 50 9.78 -2.92 -0.65
C MET A 50 10.73 -2.76 0.52
N CYS A 51 10.26 -2.12 1.59
CA CYS A 51 10.96 -2.02 2.85
C CYS A 51 10.19 -2.76 3.95
N LEU A 52 10.89 -3.59 4.72
CA LEU A 52 10.39 -4.23 5.92
C LEU A 52 11.15 -3.67 7.12
N THR A 53 10.42 -3.13 8.09
CA THR A 53 10.98 -2.62 9.34
C THR A 53 10.39 -3.40 10.49
N GLU A 54 11.23 -3.98 11.34
CA GLU A 54 10.77 -4.63 12.57
C GLU A 54 10.53 -3.65 13.69
N HIS A 55 9.69 -4.06 14.62
CA HIS A 55 9.39 -3.39 15.87
C HIS A 55 9.26 -4.43 16.98
N TYR A 56 10.07 -4.30 18.03
CA TYR A 56 9.99 -5.16 19.22
C TYR A 56 10.29 -4.35 20.49
N ILE A 57 9.85 -4.87 21.63
CA ILE A 57 10.15 -4.31 22.96
C ILE A 57 11.26 -5.16 23.56
N ASN A 58 12.34 -4.53 24.02
CA ASN A 58 13.44 -5.24 24.68
C ASN A 58 13.18 -5.45 26.18
N SER A 59 14.11 -6.12 26.87
CA SER A 59 14.04 -6.37 28.32
C SER A 59 13.89 -5.11 29.17
N ASP A 60 14.38 -3.97 28.68
CA ASP A 60 14.31 -2.68 29.36
C ASP A 60 13.00 -1.92 29.07
N SER A 61 12.00 -2.60 28.48
CA SER A 61 10.72 -2.01 28.06
C SER A 61 10.86 -0.87 27.04
N LYS A 62 11.92 -0.88 26.22
CA LYS A 62 12.15 0.11 25.17
C LYS A 62 11.73 -0.42 23.81
N LEU A 63 11.00 0.40 23.07
CA LEU A 63 10.68 0.14 21.66
C LEU A 63 11.94 0.24 20.82
N ASN A 64 12.26 -0.82 20.10
CA ASN A 64 13.34 -0.87 19.13
C ASN A 64 12.73 -0.98 17.74
N SER A 65 13.36 -0.34 16.75
CA SER A 65 12.90 -0.39 15.36
C SER A 65 14.08 -0.40 14.40
N LYS A 66 14.12 -1.39 13.49
CA LYS A 66 15.24 -1.61 12.58
C LYS A 66 14.74 -2.06 11.22
N VAL A 67 15.42 -1.61 10.16
CA VAL A 67 15.13 -2.10 8.81
C VAL A 67 15.65 -3.53 8.70
N LEU A 68 14.75 -4.47 8.48
CA LEU A 68 15.06 -5.88 8.23
C LEU A 68 15.53 -6.08 6.79
N SER A 69 14.84 -5.44 5.85
CA SER A 69 15.06 -5.66 4.44
C SER A 69 14.65 -4.44 3.64
N PHE A 70 15.50 -4.05 2.70
CA PHE A 70 15.20 -3.08 1.67
C PHE A 70 15.52 -3.73 0.33
N THR A 71 14.52 -3.96 -0.50
CA THR A 71 14.68 -4.70 -1.75
C THR A 71 14.02 -4.00 -2.91
N VAL A 72 14.67 -4.05 -4.07
CA VAL A 72 14.00 -3.77 -5.35
C VAL A 72 12.92 -4.83 -5.57
N PHE A 73 11.75 -4.40 -5.99
CA PHE A 73 10.58 -5.21 -6.28
C PHE A 73 10.28 -5.09 -7.79
N PRO A 74 10.98 -5.82 -8.67
CA PRO A 74 10.79 -5.70 -10.12
C PRO A 74 9.48 -6.33 -10.61
N GLU A 75 8.88 -7.18 -9.78
CA GLU A 75 7.68 -7.94 -10.10
C GLU A 75 6.44 -7.04 -10.19
N ARG A 76 5.41 -7.52 -10.88
CA ARG A 76 4.08 -6.90 -10.80
C ARG A 76 3.60 -6.93 -9.35
N HIS A 77 2.98 -5.84 -8.90
CA HIS A 77 2.46 -5.69 -7.52
C HIS A 77 1.19 -6.50 -7.29
N THR A 78 1.16 -7.78 -7.66
CA THR A 78 0.05 -8.68 -7.35
C THR A 78 0.14 -9.14 -5.90
N GLY A 79 -1.00 -9.54 -5.32
CA GLY A 79 -1.03 -10.02 -3.94
C GLY A 79 -0.10 -11.22 -3.72
N GLU A 80 -0.01 -12.11 -4.72
CA GLU A 80 0.84 -13.30 -4.71
C GLU A 80 2.32 -12.92 -4.63
N ASN A 81 2.80 -12.03 -5.51
CA ASN A 81 4.20 -11.61 -5.55
C ASN A 81 4.62 -10.85 -4.28
N ILE A 82 3.73 -10.01 -3.76
CA ILE A 82 3.93 -9.30 -2.50
C ILE A 82 4.05 -10.30 -1.35
N SER A 83 3.10 -11.24 -1.25
CA SER A 83 3.10 -12.27 -0.19
C SER A 83 4.35 -13.14 -0.22
N TYR A 84 4.76 -13.56 -1.43
CA TYR A 84 5.96 -14.36 -1.64
C TYR A 84 7.20 -13.59 -1.19
N THR A 85 7.32 -12.32 -1.57
CA THR A 85 8.49 -11.50 -1.25
C THR A 85 8.59 -11.23 0.25
N ILE A 86 7.51 -10.83 0.91
CA ILE A 86 7.45 -10.64 2.37
C ILE A 86 7.87 -11.94 3.07
N LYS A 87 7.25 -13.07 2.72
CA LYS A 87 7.55 -14.38 3.32
C LYS A 87 9.00 -14.79 3.08
N LYS A 88 9.53 -14.58 1.87
CA LYS A 88 10.93 -14.86 1.51
C LYS A 88 11.90 -14.06 2.37
N GLN A 89 11.69 -12.76 2.53
CA GLN A 89 12.59 -11.92 3.34
C GLN A 89 12.52 -12.28 4.83
N LEU A 90 11.32 -12.46 5.38
CA LEU A 90 11.16 -12.84 6.78
C LEU A 90 11.71 -14.24 7.08
N LYS A 91 11.57 -15.21 6.15
CA LYS A 91 12.18 -16.54 6.29
C LYS A 91 13.70 -16.49 6.19
N ARG A 92 14.26 -15.69 5.27
CA ARG A 92 15.70 -15.48 5.14
C ARG A 92 16.31 -14.97 6.45
N LEU A 93 15.58 -14.14 7.17
CA LEU A 93 15.98 -13.58 8.47
C LEU A 93 15.53 -14.41 9.68
N GLN A 94 14.90 -15.58 9.45
CA GLN A 94 14.43 -16.50 10.50
C GLN A 94 13.42 -15.89 11.49
N VAL A 95 12.63 -14.91 11.04
CA VAL A 95 11.64 -14.18 11.87
C VAL A 95 10.19 -14.36 11.42
N TYR A 96 9.94 -15.11 10.34
CA TYR A 96 8.58 -15.31 9.82
C TYR A 96 7.63 -15.88 10.87
N GLU A 97 8.06 -16.87 11.66
CA GLU A 97 7.23 -17.47 12.72
C GLU A 97 7.10 -16.57 13.96
N LYS A 98 8.03 -15.63 14.15
CA LYS A 98 8.05 -14.66 15.27
C LYS A 98 7.20 -13.41 14.98
N THR A 99 6.82 -13.21 13.72
CA THR A 99 6.08 -12.03 13.27
C THR A 99 4.59 -12.22 13.52
N HIS A 100 4.01 -11.46 14.45
CA HIS A 100 2.58 -11.55 14.76
C HIS A 100 1.70 -10.66 13.89
N VAL A 101 2.16 -9.45 13.64
CA VAL A 101 1.42 -8.41 12.92
C VAL A 101 2.32 -7.76 11.90
N ILE A 102 1.76 -7.49 10.71
CA ILE A 102 2.38 -6.63 9.72
C ILE A 102 1.44 -5.45 9.45
N THR A 103 1.95 -4.25 9.68
CA THR A 103 1.28 -2.99 9.34
C THR A 103 1.64 -2.59 7.92
N CYS A 104 0.63 -2.32 7.08
CA CYS A 104 0.81 -1.94 5.68
C CYS A 104 -0.21 -0.88 5.24
N ASP A 105 -0.03 -0.31 4.05
CA ASP A 105 -1.05 0.55 3.45
C ASP A 105 -2.37 -0.19 3.13
N GLY A 106 -3.37 0.56 2.68
CA GLY A 106 -4.71 0.06 2.35
C GLY A 106 -4.89 -0.45 0.91
N ALA A 107 -3.83 -0.50 0.10
CA ALA A 107 -3.92 -0.86 -1.31
C ALA A 107 -4.56 -2.25 -1.51
N SER A 108 -5.31 -2.41 -2.59
CA SER A 108 -6.04 -3.65 -2.87
C SER A 108 -5.11 -4.86 -2.94
N ASN A 109 -3.95 -4.72 -3.58
CA ASN A 109 -2.98 -5.81 -3.70
C ASN A 109 -2.24 -6.11 -2.39
N MET A 110 -1.94 -5.08 -1.59
CA MET A 110 -1.45 -5.25 -0.22
C MET A 110 -2.48 -5.99 0.63
N ARG A 111 -3.77 -5.73 0.50
CA ARG A 111 -4.80 -6.52 1.21
C ARG A 111 -4.83 -7.98 0.75
N LYS A 112 -4.81 -8.22 -0.57
CA LYS A 112 -4.81 -9.58 -1.14
C LYS A 112 -3.61 -10.42 -0.72
N SER A 113 -2.44 -9.81 -0.51
CA SER A 113 -1.25 -10.55 -0.11
C SER A 113 -1.38 -11.24 1.26
N PHE A 114 -2.30 -10.79 2.11
CA PHE A 114 -2.53 -11.40 3.42
C PHE A 114 -3.47 -12.61 3.40
N ASN A 115 -4.00 -12.99 2.24
CA ASN A 115 -4.77 -14.23 2.11
C ASN A 115 -3.88 -15.47 2.31
N THR A 116 -2.57 -15.36 2.08
CA THR A 116 -1.60 -16.47 2.15
C THR A 116 -0.56 -16.30 3.27
N LEU A 117 -0.45 -15.10 3.84
CA LEU A 117 0.47 -14.79 4.94
C LEU A 117 -0.15 -15.19 6.28
N LYS A 118 0.66 -15.79 7.16
CA LYS A 118 0.27 -16.15 8.54
C LYS A 118 0.13 -14.92 9.47
N PRO A 119 1.03 -13.92 9.43
CA PRO A 119 0.90 -12.74 10.29
C PRO A 119 -0.39 -11.96 10.03
N LYS A 120 -0.98 -11.39 11.09
CA LYS A 120 -2.18 -10.56 10.97
C LYS A 120 -1.85 -9.25 10.26
N ARG A 121 -2.76 -8.77 9.41
CA ARG A 121 -2.64 -7.46 8.77
C ARG A 121 -3.17 -6.36 9.67
N LEU A 122 -2.41 -5.29 9.85
CA LEU A 122 -2.88 -4.03 10.40
C LEU A 122 -2.82 -2.95 9.33
N GLN A 123 -3.87 -2.13 9.19
CA GLN A 123 -3.84 -1.02 8.24
C GLN A 123 -3.09 0.17 8.86
N CYS A 124 -2.23 0.81 8.06
CA CYS A 124 -1.54 2.02 8.45
C CYS A 124 -2.55 3.12 8.81
N LEU A 125 -2.53 3.56 10.07
CA LEU A 125 -3.39 4.61 10.58
C LEU A 125 -3.17 5.93 9.84
N GLY A 126 -1.90 6.30 9.59
CA GLY A 126 -1.56 7.53 8.87
C GLY A 126 -2.17 7.56 7.47
N HIS A 127 -2.08 6.45 6.74
CA HIS A 127 -2.73 6.34 5.43
C HIS A 127 -4.26 6.42 5.54
N LYS A 128 -4.86 5.79 6.56
CA LYS A 128 -6.31 5.85 6.76
C LYS A 128 -6.80 7.26 7.10
N LEU A 129 -6.08 7.99 7.96
CA LEU A 129 -6.37 9.39 8.28
C LEU A 129 -6.24 10.28 7.06
N HIS A 130 -5.19 10.09 6.26
CA HIS A 130 -5.01 10.80 5.00
C HIS A 130 -6.21 10.59 4.05
N LEU A 131 -6.65 9.34 3.85
CA LEU A 131 -7.84 9.04 3.05
C LEU A 131 -9.10 9.75 3.59
N ILE A 132 -9.31 9.77 4.91
CA ILE A 132 -10.46 10.44 5.55
C ILE A 132 -10.44 11.94 5.25
N VAL A 133 -9.30 12.60 5.45
CA VAL A 133 -9.16 14.04 5.21
C VAL A 133 -9.33 14.37 3.73
N CYS A 134 -8.70 13.61 2.83
CA CYS A 134 -8.85 13.81 1.39
C CYS A 134 -10.29 13.66 0.92
N ASN A 135 -11.02 12.69 1.46
CA ASN A 135 -12.43 12.50 1.17
C ASN A 135 -13.30 13.64 1.74
N ALA A 136 -13.06 14.06 2.99
CA ALA A 136 -13.81 15.14 3.63
C ALA A 136 -13.61 16.49 2.92
N LEU A 137 -12.43 16.72 2.36
CA LEU A 137 -12.09 17.92 1.60
C LEU A 137 -12.37 17.80 0.09
N CYS A 138 -12.99 16.69 -0.36
CA CYS A 138 -13.30 16.46 -1.77
C CYS A 138 -12.09 16.55 -2.73
N LEU A 139 -10.87 16.30 -2.25
CA LEU A 139 -9.64 16.45 -3.05
C LEU A 139 -9.55 15.47 -4.22
N TRP A 140 -10.37 14.42 -4.21
CA TRP A 140 -10.44 13.39 -5.24
C TRP A 140 -11.82 13.29 -5.90
N VAL A 141 -12.66 14.31 -5.75
CA VAL A 141 -13.85 14.43 -6.60
C VAL A 141 -13.35 14.53 -8.04
N LYS A 142 -13.55 13.45 -8.79
CA LYS A 142 -13.37 13.46 -10.24
C LYS A 142 -14.36 14.48 -10.80
N ASP A 143 -13.93 15.28 -11.77
CA ASP A 143 -14.78 16.09 -12.64
C ASP A 143 -15.93 15.24 -13.22
N GLN A 144 -17.03 15.15 -12.46
CA GLN A 144 -18.33 14.73 -12.93
C GLN A 144 -19.26 15.90 -12.70
N GLN A 145 -19.13 16.92 -13.56
CA GLN A 145 -20.20 17.85 -13.96
C GLN A 145 -19.64 18.90 -14.94
N LEU A 146 -19.42 18.49 -16.18
CA LEU A 146 -19.45 19.36 -17.37
C LEU A 146 -20.11 18.58 -18.51
N SER A 147 -21.38 18.23 -18.32
CA SER A 147 -22.26 17.79 -19.41
C SER A 147 -23.70 18.22 -19.13
N GLU A 148 -23.89 19.50 -18.81
CA GLU A 148 -25.20 20.15 -18.90
C GLU A 148 -25.00 21.48 -19.63
N SER A 149 -25.01 21.43 -20.97
CA SER A 149 -25.46 22.53 -21.84
C SER A 149 -25.14 22.24 -23.31
N SER A 150 -25.85 21.31 -23.95
CA SER A 150 -25.96 21.26 -25.42
C SER A 150 -27.24 20.55 -25.86
N ILE A 151 -28.39 21.06 -25.43
CA ILE A 151 -29.62 20.98 -26.22
C ILE A 151 -30.27 22.36 -26.16
N SER A 152 -29.85 23.25 -27.05
CA SER A 152 -30.63 24.39 -27.51
C SER A 152 -31.58 23.88 -28.59
N GLY A 153 -32.87 23.79 -28.29
CA GLY A 153 -33.94 23.62 -29.27
C GLY A 153 -34.79 24.87 -29.24
N GLU A 154 -34.72 25.67 -30.31
CA GLU A 154 -35.54 26.85 -30.55
C GLU A 154 -37.03 26.48 -30.66
N GLU A 155 -37.88 27.35 -30.12
CA GLU A 155 -39.33 27.38 -30.31
C GLU A 155 -39.68 27.75 -31.76
N ASN A 156 -40.79 27.20 -32.29
CA ASN A 156 -41.76 27.94 -33.12
C ASN A 156 -43.09 27.18 -33.21
N ASP A 157 -44.05 27.72 -32.45
CA ASP A 157 -45.47 27.99 -32.69
C ASP A 157 -46.25 27.32 -33.85
N GLU A 158 -47.40 26.71 -33.50
CA GLU A 158 -48.78 27.09 -33.90
C GLU A 158 -49.76 25.91 -34.08
N SER A 159 -50.95 26.11 -33.50
CA SER A 159 -52.28 25.48 -33.74
C SER A 159 -52.74 24.25 -32.93
N LEU A 160 -53.59 24.56 -31.93
CA LEU A 160 -54.69 23.75 -31.36
C LEU A 160 -56.03 24.35 -31.88
N PRO A 161 -57.23 23.77 -31.66
CA PRO A 161 -57.60 22.48 -31.06
C PRO A 161 -58.70 21.72 -31.86
N ASP A 162 -59.11 20.55 -31.34
CA ASP A 162 -60.48 19.97 -31.30
C ASP A 162 -60.40 18.43 -31.39
N ALA A 163 -61.13 17.58 -30.67
CA ALA A 163 -62.20 17.76 -29.69
C ALA A 163 -62.21 16.53 -28.76
N ASN A 164 -62.82 16.74 -27.61
CA ASN A 164 -63.08 15.79 -26.53
C ASN A 164 -64.04 14.67 -26.98
N MET A 165 -63.75 13.40 -26.66
CA MET A 165 -64.81 12.38 -26.49
C MET A 165 -64.34 11.29 -25.52
N ASN A 166 -65.01 11.25 -24.36
CA ASN A 166 -65.03 10.11 -23.45
C ASN A 166 -65.55 8.86 -24.16
N ASP A 167 -65.06 7.67 -23.81
CA ASP A 167 -65.90 6.68 -23.10
C ASP A 167 -65.18 5.33 -22.86
N THR A 168 -65.24 4.90 -21.60
CA THR A 168 -65.57 3.56 -21.10
C THR A 168 -64.62 2.35 -21.24
N ASN A 169 -64.36 1.77 -20.05
CA ASN A 169 -64.51 0.37 -19.65
C ASN A 169 -63.46 -0.70 -20.03
N ASP A 170 -62.77 -1.16 -18.97
CA ASP A 170 -62.81 -2.52 -18.40
C ASP A 170 -62.62 -3.79 -19.26
N THR A 171 -61.89 -4.73 -18.64
CA THR A 171 -61.69 -6.18 -18.92
C THR A 171 -60.73 -6.52 -20.08
N ASN A 172 -59.78 -7.46 -19.99
CA ASN A 172 -59.59 -8.64 -19.13
C ASN A 172 -58.09 -8.96 -19.01
#